data_AF-A0A5U3BAX2-F1
#
_entry.id   AF-A0A5U3BAX2-F1
#
_cell.length_a   1.000
_cell.length_b   1.000
_cell.length_c   1.000
_cell.angle_alpha   90.00
_cell.angle_beta   90.00
_cell.angle_gamma   90.00
#
_symmetry.space_group_name_H-M   'P 1'
#
loop_
_entity.id
_entity.type
_entity.pdbx_description
1 polymer ?
#
loop_
_entity_poly.entity_id
_entity_poly.type
_entity_poly.pdbx_seq_one_letter_code
_entity_poly.pdbx_strand_id
1 'polypeptide(L)'
;KAAGHNFKAQPDLAEAAATTTENPLQKIDAALAQVDTLRSDLGAVQNRFNSAITNLGNTVNNLTSARSRIEDSDYATEVSNMSRAQILQQAGTSVLAQANQVPQNVLSLLR
;
A
#
# COMPACT_ATOMS: atom_id res chain seq x y z
N LYS A 1 14.99 1.17 -50.98
CA LYS A 1 15.01 1.21 -49.50
C LYS A 1 15.49 2.54 -48.91
N ALA A 2 16.08 3.46 -49.69
CA ALA A 2 16.57 4.75 -49.18
C ALA A 2 15.65 5.97 -49.44
N ALA A 3 14.50 5.78 -50.11
CA ALA A 3 13.62 6.90 -50.45
C ALA A 3 12.98 7.49 -49.18
N GLY A 4 13.32 8.74 -48.87
CA GLY A 4 12.82 9.45 -47.68
C GLY A 4 13.60 9.20 -46.38
N HIS A 5 14.71 8.45 -46.40
CA HIS A 5 15.51 8.19 -45.21
C HIS A 5 16.43 9.38 -44.86
N ASN A 6 16.37 9.85 -43.62
CA ASN A 6 17.26 10.90 -43.14
C ASN A 6 18.53 10.30 -42.54
N PHE A 7 19.55 10.12 -43.38
CA PHE A 7 20.86 9.57 -42.99
C PHE A 7 21.59 10.36 -41.90
N LYS A 8 21.22 11.62 -41.66
CA LYS A 8 21.78 12.41 -40.54
C LYS A 8 21.17 12.02 -39.19
N ALA A 9 19.92 11.56 -39.17
CA ALA A 9 19.21 11.17 -37.94
C ALA A 9 19.41 9.68 -37.63
N GLN A 10 19.45 8.85 -38.68
CA GLN A 10 19.69 7.42 -38.56
C GLN A 10 20.69 7.00 -39.64
N PRO A 11 21.96 6.73 -39.29
CA PRO A 11 22.99 6.43 -40.27
C PRO A 11 22.86 5.01 -40.86
N ASP A 12 22.27 4.09 -40.09
CA ASP A 12 22.26 2.67 -40.42
C ASP A 12 21.04 2.29 -41.27
N LEU A 13 21.29 1.62 -42.39
CA LEU A 13 20.28 0.95 -43.20
C LEU A 13 20.76 -0.45 -43.58
N ALA A 14 19.85 -1.40 -43.66
CA ALA A 14 20.16 -2.72 -44.21
C ALA A 14 20.53 -2.59 -45.70
N GLU A 15 21.76 -2.97 -46.03
CA GLU A 15 22.28 -2.97 -47.39
C GLU A 15 21.58 -4.02 -48.27
N ALA A 16 21.64 -3.83 -49.60
CA ALA A 16 21.17 -4.84 -50.53
C ALA A 16 22.10 -6.05 -50.48
N ALA A 17 21.53 -7.26 -50.42
CA ALA A 17 22.34 -8.48 -50.43
C ALA A 17 23.14 -8.58 -51.73
N ALA A 18 24.47 -8.61 -51.63
CA ALA A 18 25.36 -8.74 -52.79
C ALA A 18 25.37 -10.16 -53.38
N THR A 19 25.04 -11.17 -52.56
CA THR A 19 25.00 -12.59 -52.93
C THR A 19 23.82 -13.29 -52.26
N THR A 20 23.49 -14.51 -52.71
CA THR A 20 22.52 -15.37 -52.04
C THR A 20 22.93 -15.64 -50.60
N THR A 21 21.95 -15.67 -49.69
CA THR A 21 22.18 -15.97 -48.28
C THR A 21 22.54 -17.44 -48.09
N GLU A 22 23.79 -17.72 -47.71
CA GLU A 22 24.23 -19.04 -47.26
C GLU A 22 23.50 -19.43 -45.95
N ASN A 23 23.04 -20.69 -45.88
CA ASN A 23 22.33 -21.28 -44.74
C ASN A 23 21.24 -20.36 -44.12
N PRO A 24 20.19 -20.01 -44.88
CA PRO A 24 19.17 -19.06 -44.42
C PRO A 24 18.46 -19.53 -43.13
N LEU A 25 18.26 -20.84 -42.96
CA LEU A 25 17.64 -21.41 -41.77
C LEU A 25 18.47 -21.16 -40.50
N GLN A 26 19.80 -21.32 -40.57
CA GLN A 26 20.67 -21.09 -39.41
C GLN A 26 20.62 -19.63 -38.93
N LYS A 27 20.51 -18.67 -39.86
CA LYS A 27 20.38 -17.25 -39.51
C LYS A 27 19.04 -16.95 -38.85
N ILE A 28 17.97 -17.60 -39.30
CA ILE A 28 16.63 -17.48 -38.70
C ILE A 28 16.64 -18.09 -37.29
N ASP A 29 17.22 -19.29 -37.12
CA ASP A 29 17.32 -19.94 -35.82
C ASP A 29 18.11 -19.10 -34.81
N ALA A 30 19.22 -18.50 -35.25
CA ALA A 30 20.00 -17.60 -34.40
C ALA A 30 19.21 -16.34 -33.99
N ALA A 31 18.42 -15.77 -34.92
CA ALA A 31 17.57 -14.63 -34.61
C ALA A 31 16.42 -15.00 -33.66
N LEU A 32 15.80 -16.15 -33.86
CA LEU A 32 14.76 -16.68 -32.97
C LEU A 32 15.31 -16.96 -31.57
N ALA A 33 16.50 -17.55 -31.46
CA ALA A 33 17.15 -17.80 -30.17
C ALA A 33 17.39 -16.51 -29.38
N GLN A 34 17.76 -15.41 -30.05
CA GLN A 34 17.92 -14.10 -29.39
C GLN A 34 16.58 -13.56 -28.88
N VAL A 35 15.53 -13.63 -29.70
CA VAL A 35 14.17 -13.20 -29.31
C VAL A 35 13.65 -14.05 -28.15
N ASP A 36 13.86 -15.36 -28.20
CA ASP A 36 13.42 -16.29 -27.16
C ASP A 36 14.15 -16.07 -25.85
N THR A 37 15.45 -15.77 -25.89
CA THR A 37 16.22 -15.38 -24.70
C THR A 37 15.64 -14.12 -24.06
N LEU A 38 15.42 -13.07 -24.86
CA LEU A 38 14.82 -11.83 -24.36
C LEU A 38 13.41 -12.06 -23.78
N ARG A 39 12.61 -12.90 -24.44
CA ARG A 39 11.26 -13.25 -23.99
C ARG A 39 11.28 -14.06 -22.69
N SER A 40 12.25 -14.94 -22.52
CA SER A 40 12.49 -15.69 -21.29
C SER A 40 12.82 -14.76 -20.12
N ASP A 41 13.71 -13.78 -20.34
CA ASP A 41 14.08 -12.78 -19.33
C ASP A 41 12.86 -11.94 -18.90
N LEU A 42 12.02 -11.52 -19.86
CA LEU A 42 10.77 -10.83 -19.55
C LEU A 42 9.81 -11.71 -18.74
N GLY A 43 9.71 -13.01 -19.05
CA GLY A 43 8.92 -13.96 -18.26
C GLY A 43 9.45 -14.13 -16.82
N ALA A 44 10.77 -14.17 -16.64
CA ALA A 44 11.39 -14.21 -15.33
C ALA A 44 11.08 -12.93 -14.51
N VAL A 45 11.11 -11.76 -15.15
CA VAL A 45 10.73 -10.49 -14.53
C VAL A 45 9.25 -10.48 -14.12
N GLN A 46 8.35 -11.02 -14.95
CA GLN A 46 6.93 -11.17 -14.60
C GLN A 46 6.74 -12.05 -13.36
N ASN A 47 7.44 -13.19 -13.28
CA ASN A 47 7.40 -14.05 -12.11
C ASN A 47 7.90 -13.34 -10.85
N ARG A 48 9.00 -12.58 -10.98
CA ARG A 48 9.54 -11.78 -9.88
C ARG A 48 8.55 -10.70 -9.42
N PHE A 49 7.83 -10.05 -10.35
CA PHE A 49 6.76 -9.12 -10.00
C PHE A 49 5.59 -9.80 -9.28
N ASN A 50 5.15 -10.97 -9.74
CA ASN A 50 4.11 -11.74 -9.07
C ASN A 50 4.51 -12.07 -7.62
N SER A 51 5.73 -12.57 -7.41
CA SER A 51 6.24 -12.84 -6.05
C SER A 51 6.33 -11.58 -5.19
N ALA A 52 6.78 -10.46 -5.76
CA ALA A 52 6.85 -9.18 -5.05
C ALA A 52 5.45 -8.68 -4.65
N ILE A 53 4.47 -8.79 -5.56
CA ILE A 53 3.08 -8.40 -5.30
C ILE A 53 2.49 -9.25 -4.17
N THR A 54 2.65 -10.58 -4.22
CA THR A 54 2.16 -11.47 -3.15
C THR A 54 2.80 -11.15 -1.80
N ASN A 55 4.12 -10.94 -1.78
CA ASN A 55 4.83 -10.59 -0.54
C ASN A 55 4.38 -9.22 0.03
N LEU A 56 4.21 -8.23 -0.84
CA LEU A 56 3.71 -6.91 -0.45
C LEU A 56 2.26 -6.98 0.05
N GLY A 57 1.39 -7.78 -0.58
CA GLY A 57 0.02 -7.99 -0.13
C GLY A 57 -0.03 -8.56 1.30
N ASN A 58 0.79 -9.57 1.60
CA ASN A 58 0.91 -10.11 2.95
C ASN A 58 1.42 -9.06 3.95
N THR A 59 2.42 -8.27 3.55
CA THR A 59 2.99 -7.21 4.39
C THR A 59 1.95 -6.13 4.70
N VAL A 60 1.16 -5.71 3.71
CA VAL A 60 0.08 -4.72 3.88
C VAL A 60 -1.00 -5.24 4.82
N ASN A 61 -1.41 -6.51 4.68
CA ASN A 61 -2.40 -7.12 5.58
C ASN A 61 -1.91 -7.18 7.02
N ASN A 62 -0.64 -7.58 7.23
CA ASN A 62 -0.03 -7.63 8.55
C ASN A 62 0.12 -6.23 9.16
N LEU A 63 0.58 -5.25 8.37
CA LEU A 63 0.76 -3.88 8.82
C LEU A 63 -0.58 -3.20 9.17
N THR A 64 -1.60 -3.41 8.32
CA THR A 64 -2.96 -2.88 8.56
C THR A 64 -3.56 -3.48 9.83
N SER A 65 -3.39 -4.80 10.02
CA SER A 65 -3.86 -5.50 11.23
C SER A 65 -3.13 -5.04 12.49
N ALA A 66 -1.81 -4.84 12.41
CA ALA A 66 -1.01 -4.30 13.51
C ALA A 66 -1.43 -2.86 13.85
N ARG A 67 -1.64 -2.03 12.83
CA ARG A 67 -2.09 -0.64 12.98
C ARG A 67 -3.48 -0.57 13.62
N SER A 68 -4.46 -1.34 13.13
CA SER A 68 -5.80 -1.40 13.72
C SER A 68 -5.75 -1.86 15.17
N ARG A 69 -4.91 -2.85 15.53
CA ARG A 69 -4.75 -3.24 16.95
C ARG A 69 -4.22 -2.12 17.84
N ILE A 70 -3.32 -1.28 17.34
CA ILE A 70 -2.79 -0.13 18.09
C ILE A 70 -3.89 0.93 18.20
N GLU A 71 -4.42 1.39 17.06
CA GLU A 71 -5.40 2.49 17.00
C GLU A 71 -6.71 2.13 17.72
N ASP A 72 -7.26 0.92 17.51
CA ASP A 72 -8.52 0.50 18.13
C ASP A 72 -8.36 0.21 19.63
N SER A 73 -7.21 -0.29 20.09
CA SER A 73 -6.93 -0.50 21.52
C SER A 73 -6.78 0.82 22.28
N ASP A 74 -6.08 1.78 21.67
CA ASP A 74 -5.93 3.12 22.24
C ASP A 74 -7.27 3.85 22.24
N TYR A 75 -8.05 3.74 21.16
CA TYR A 75 -9.39 4.32 21.08
C TYR A 75 -10.35 3.72 22.12
N ALA A 76 -10.39 2.39 22.28
CA ALA A 76 -11.23 1.74 23.27
C ALA A 76 -10.92 2.19 24.71
N THR A 77 -9.62 2.35 25.02
CA THR A 77 -9.17 2.80 26.34
C THR A 77 -9.51 4.26 26.57
N GLU A 78 -9.25 5.14 25.59
CA GLU A 78 -9.53 6.57 25.69
C GLU A 78 -11.04 6.84 25.79
N VAL A 79 -11.86 6.16 24.97
CA VAL A 79 -13.32 6.28 25.06
C VAL A 79 -13.86 5.77 26.39
N SER A 80 -13.28 4.69 26.95
CA SER A 80 -13.64 4.22 28.30
C SER A 80 -13.30 5.25 29.38
N ASN A 81 -12.14 5.88 29.29
CA ASN A 81 -11.71 6.92 30.20
C ASN A 81 -12.56 8.19 30.06
N MET A 82 -12.87 8.61 28.83
CA MET A 82 -13.77 9.72 28.54
C MET A 82 -15.17 9.45 29.11
N SER A 83 -15.73 8.26 28.87
CA SER A 83 -17.03 7.85 29.41
C SER A 83 -17.03 7.83 30.94
N ARG A 84 -15.99 7.26 31.56
CA ARG A 84 -15.81 7.30 33.01
C ARG A 84 -15.74 8.75 33.53
N ALA A 85 -15.02 9.63 32.86
CA ALA A 85 -14.91 11.04 33.23
C ALA A 85 -16.26 11.75 33.12
N GLN A 86 -17.04 11.51 32.05
CA GLN A 86 -18.39 12.06 31.88
C GLN A 86 -19.34 11.59 32.98
N ILE A 87 -19.32 10.29 33.31
CA ILE A 87 -20.12 9.72 34.40
C ILE A 87 -19.70 10.35 35.74
N LEU A 88 -18.40 10.50 36.01
CA LEU A 88 -17.90 11.15 37.23
C LEU A 88 -18.31 12.62 37.32
N GLN A 89 -18.32 13.36 36.21
CA GLN A 89 -18.80 14.75 36.20
C GLN A 89 -20.31 14.84 36.48
N GLN A 90 -21.11 13.95 35.89
CA GLN A 90 -22.55 13.88 36.13
C GLN A 90 -22.88 13.43 37.58
N ALA A 91 -22.13 12.45 38.10
CA ALA A 91 -22.26 12.03 39.49
C ALA A 91 -21.78 13.12 40.46
N GLY A 92 -20.65 13.78 40.17
CA GLY A 92 -20.09 14.84 41.01
C GLY A 92 -21.04 16.03 41.14
N THR A 93 -21.71 16.44 40.05
CA THR A 93 -22.73 17.51 40.08
C THR A 93 -23.98 17.09 40.87
N SER A 94 -24.44 15.85 40.73
CA SER A 94 -25.56 15.31 41.50
C SER A 94 -25.24 15.18 42.99
N VAL A 95 -24.06 14.67 43.34
CA VAL A 95 -23.57 14.57 44.73
C VAL A 95 -23.36 15.94 45.34
N LEU A 96 -22.84 16.93 44.58
CA LEU A 96 -22.76 18.31 45.06
C LEU A 96 -24.15 18.89 45.36
N ALA A 97 -25.13 18.64 44.49
CA ALA A 97 -26.50 19.09 44.72
C ALA A 97 -27.10 18.46 45.98
N GLN A 98 -26.86 17.17 46.21
CA GLN A 98 -27.29 16.45 47.41
C GLN A 98 -26.56 16.97 48.67
N ALA A 99 -25.24 17.18 48.58
CA ALA A 99 -24.43 17.70 49.68
C ALA A 99 -24.82 19.13 50.07
N ASN A 100 -25.27 19.96 49.13
CA ASN A 100 -25.74 21.33 49.41
C ASN A 100 -27.10 21.37 50.14
N GLN A 101 -27.92 20.33 50.04
CA GLN A 101 -29.21 20.24 50.73
C GLN A 101 -29.07 19.80 52.19
N VAL A 102 -28.04 19.02 52.53
CA VAL A 102 -27.83 18.50 53.89
C VAL A 102 -27.64 19.62 54.94
N PRO A 103 -26.79 20.67 54.72
CA PRO A 103 -26.63 21.77 55.66
C PRO A 103 -27.92 22.57 55.90
N GLN A 104 -28.75 22.73 54.87
CA GLN A 104 -30.00 23.49 54.97
C GLN A 104 -31.03 22.75 55.85
N ASN A 105 -31.09 21.43 55.74
CA ASN A 105 -31.93 20.61 56.61
C ASN A 105 -31.44 20.63 58.06
N VAL A 106 -30.12 20.65 58.30
CA VAL A 106 -29.56 20.77 59.66
C VAL A 106 -29.85 22.15 60.26
N LEU A 107 -29.74 23.24 59.48
CA LEU A 107 -30.12 24.58 59.93
C LEU A 107 -31.62 24.70 60.25
N SER A 108 -32.47 23.95 59.56
CA SER A 108 -33.90 23.87 59.88
C SER A 108 -34.20 23.10 61.16
N LEU A 109 -33.31 22.19 61.59
CA LEU A 109 -33.46 21.40 62.82
C LEU A 109 -32.89 22.12 64.06
N LEU A 110 -32.12 23.19 63.88
CA LEU A 110 -31.53 24.01 64.93
C LEU A 110 -32.31 25.31 65.21
N ARG A 111 -33.45 25.51 64.53
CA ARG A 111 -34.41 26.60 64.76
C ARG A 111 -35.67 26.06 65.42
#